data_AF-A0A930AYU0-F1
#
_entry.id   AF-A0A930AYU0-F1
#
_cell.length_a   1.000
_cell.length_b   1.000
_cell.length_c   1.000
_cell.angle_alpha   90.00
_cell.angle_beta   90.00
_cell.angle_gamma   90.00
#
_symmetry.space_group_name_H-M   'P 1'
#
loop_
_entity.id
_entity.type
_entity.pdbx_description
1 polymer ?
#
loop_
_entity_poly.entity_id
_entity_poly.type
_entity_poly.pdbx_seq_one_letter_code
_entity_poly.pdbx_strand_id
1 'polypeptide(L)'
;MINVVLYEPEIPQNTGNIMRTCMAMNCRLHLIEPMGFKITDKSLKRAGMDYVKELDYRIYPDWQTFYNMHEGSYYYITRYGEKTPSEFDYKLDEGKDIYLVFGKESTGIDKHI
;
A
#
# COMPACT_ATOMS: atom_id res chain seq x y z
N MET A 1 -5.95 11.79 4.65
CA MET A 1 -6.25 10.95 3.46
C MET A 1 -5.92 9.50 3.77
N ILE A 2 -6.57 8.53 3.12
CA ILE A 2 -6.21 7.11 3.27
C ILE A 2 -5.15 6.74 2.23
N ASN A 3 -4.09 6.09 2.70
CA ASN A 3 -2.97 5.63 1.91
C ASN A 3 -2.82 4.11 2.13
N VAL A 4 -2.62 3.36 1.04
CA VAL A 4 -2.30 1.94 1.08
C VAL A 4 -0.82 1.77 0.76
N VAL A 5 -0.08 1.05 1.59
CA VAL A 5 1.35 0.82 1.41
C VAL A 5 1.60 -0.67 1.27
N LEU A 6 2.17 -1.10 0.14
CA LEU A 6 2.60 -2.47 -0.09
C LEU A 6 4.11 -2.55 0.03
N TYR A 7 4.57 -3.20 1.09
CA TYR A 7 6.00 -3.44 1.33
C TYR A 7 6.47 -4.67 0.56
N GLU A 8 7.32 -4.45 -0.44
CA GLU A 8 7.97 -5.48 -1.27
C GLU A 8 6.99 -6.52 -1.87
N PRO A 9 5.90 -6.11 -2.54
CA PRO A 9 4.88 -7.04 -3.03
C PRO A 9 5.44 -8.03 -4.05
N GLU A 10 5.01 -9.29 -3.94
CA GLU A 10 5.59 -10.39 -4.72
C GLU A 10 4.70 -10.78 -5.90
N ILE A 11 3.37 -10.63 -5.78
CA ILE A 11 2.42 -11.16 -6.76
C ILE A 11 1.78 -10.01 -7.58
N PRO A 12 1.99 -9.92 -8.90
CA PRO A 12 1.50 -8.81 -9.72
C PRO A 12 -0.02 -8.73 -9.76
N GLN A 13 -0.73 -9.86 -9.71
CA GLN A 13 -2.19 -9.89 -9.73
C GLN A 13 -2.79 -9.23 -8.48
N ASN A 14 -2.19 -9.44 -7.30
CA ASN A 14 -2.64 -8.85 -6.05
C ASN A 14 -2.47 -7.33 -6.10
N THR A 15 -1.30 -6.86 -6.52
CA THR A 15 -1.04 -5.42 -6.69
C THR A 15 -2.01 -4.80 -7.68
N GLY A 16 -2.30 -5.44 -8.81
CA GLY A 16 -3.29 -4.96 -9.78
C GLY A 16 -4.71 -4.87 -9.20
N ASN A 17 -5.12 -5.82 -8.36
CA ASN A 17 -6.42 -5.76 -7.67
C ASN A 17 -6.47 -4.61 -6.65
N ILE A 18 -5.38 -4.38 -5.92
CA ILE A 18 -5.25 -3.31 -4.94
C ILE A 18 -5.24 -1.95 -5.63
N MET A 19 -4.58 -1.81 -6.78
CA MET A 19 -4.62 -0.59 -7.61
C MET A 19 -6.05 -0.21 -7.96
N ARG A 20 -6.87 -1.17 -8.43
CA ARG A 20 -8.31 -0.92 -8.70
C ARG A 20 -9.09 -0.51 -7.46
N THR A 21 -8.77 -1.12 -6.31
CA THR A 21 -9.40 -0.78 -5.04
C THR A 21 -9.06 0.63 -4.60
N CYS A 22 -7.79 1.03 -4.71
CA CYS A 22 -7.33 2.38 -4.38
C CYS A 22 -8.00 3.42 -5.27
N MET A 23 -8.10 3.17 -6.58
CA MET A 23 -8.82 4.03 -7.51
C MET A 23 -10.30 4.18 -7.13
N ALA A 24 -10.99 3.08 -6.83
CA ALA A 24 -12.41 3.10 -6.46
C ALA A 24 -12.68 3.81 -5.13
N MET A 25 -11.73 3.74 -4.19
CA MET A 25 -11.85 4.32 -2.85
C MET A 25 -11.21 5.71 -2.73
N ASN A 26 -10.65 6.24 -3.83
CA ASN A 26 -9.88 7.48 -3.84
C ASN A 26 -8.75 7.50 -2.79
N CYS A 27 -8.03 6.37 -2.70
CA CYS A 27 -6.84 6.21 -1.85
C CYS A 27 -5.58 6.29 -2.71
N ARG A 28 -4.48 6.80 -2.13
CA ARG A 28 -3.17 6.73 -2.78
C ARG A 28 -2.50 5.38 -2.50
N LEU A 29 -1.87 4.80 -3.52
CA LEU A 29 -1.10 3.57 -3.41
C LEU A 29 0.41 3.87 -3.35
N HIS A 30 1.11 3.28 -2.38
CA HIS A 30 2.56 3.34 -2.25
C HIS A 30 3.14 1.93 -2.37
N LEU A 31 4.15 1.77 -3.21
CA LEU A 31 4.81 0.50 -3.48
C LEU A 31 6.28 0.62 -3.07
N ILE A 32 6.72 -0.26 -2.19
CA ILE A 32 8.11 -0.28 -1.71
C ILE A 32 8.87 -1.40 -2.42
N GLU A 33 10.02 -1.07 -2.99
CA GLU A 33 10.94 -2.03 -3.60
C GLU A 33 11.77 -2.81 -2.57
N PRO A 34 12.33 -3.98 -2.94
CA PRO A 34 12.16 -4.68 -4.22
C PRO A 34 10.77 -5.34 -4.39
N MET A 35 10.17 -5.15 -5.56
CA MET A 35 8.97 -5.89 -5.96
C MET A 35 9.36 -7.21 -6.66
N GLY A 36 8.55 -8.25 -6.48
CA GLY A 36 8.70 -9.53 -7.17
C GLY A 36 8.38 -9.48 -8.68
N PHE A 37 7.99 -8.32 -9.21
CA PHE A 37 7.59 -8.11 -10.60
C PHE A 37 7.89 -6.67 -11.05
N LYS A 38 7.79 -6.43 -12.35
CA LYS A 38 7.88 -5.08 -12.94
C LYS A 38 6.50 -4.57 -13.33
N ILE A 39 6.22 -3.33 -12.98
CA ILE A 39 5.06 -2.62 -13.49
C ILE A 39 5.38 -2.14 -14.91
N THR A 40 4.55 -2.56 -15.86
CA THR A 40 4.64 -2.20 -17.28
C THR A 40 3.27 -1.78 -17.79
N ASP A 41 3.22 -0.96 -18.85
CA ASP A 41 1.94 -0.58 -19.49
C ASP A 41 1.09 -1.78 -19.87
N LYS A 42 1.73 -2.88 -20.31
CA LYS A 42 1.05 -4.13 -20.64
C LYS A 42 0.40 -4.78 -19.40
N SER A 43 1.08 -4.76 -18.26
CA SER A 43 0.54 -5.27 -16.99
C SER A 43 -0.61 -4.40 -16.47
N LEU A 44 -0.51 -3.07 -16.59
CA LEU A 44 -1.56 -2.13 -16.19
C LEU A 44 -2.83 -2.31 -17.04
N LYS A 45 -2.67 -2.38 -18.38
CA LYS A 45 -3.79 -2.67 -19.30
C LYS A 45 -4.48 -4.00 -19.00
N ARG A 46 -3.70 -5.06 -18.75
CA ARG A 46 -4.26 -6.38 -18.37
C ARG A 46 -5.02 -6.36 -17.05
N ALA A 47 -4.69 -5.44 -16.14
CA ALA A 47 -5.42 -5.25 -14.91
C ALA A 47 -6.76 -4.49 -15.11
N GLY A 48 -7.17 -4.22 -16.35
CA GLY A 48 -8.39 -3.47 -16.67
C GLY A 48 -8.24 -1.98 -16.38
N MET A 49 -7.00 -1.49 -16.28
CA MET A 49 -6.70 -0.07 -16.06
C MET A 49 -6.41 0.59 -17.40
N ASP A 50 -7.45 0.77 -18.22
CA ASP A 50 -7.35 1.64 -19.40
C ASP A 50 -7.22 3.13 -18.99
N TYR A 51 -7.45 3.44 -17.71
CA TYR A 51 -7.47 4.78 -17.10
C TYR A 51 -6.32 5.03 -16.12
N VAL A 52 -5.09 4.59 -16.43
CA VAL A 52 -3.89 4.86 -15.59
C VAL A 52 -3.75 6.34 -15.17
N LYS A 53 -4.37 7.27 -15.91
CA LYS A 53 -4.38 8.71 -15.62
C LYS A 53 -5.00 9.09 -14.26
N GLU A 54 -5.88 8.25 -13.68
CA GLU A 54 -6.55 8.53 -12.41
C GLU A 54 -5.93 7.77 -11.23
N LEU A 55 -5.06 6.80 -11.49
CA LEU A 55 -4.42 6.05 -10.42
C LEU A 55 -3.28 6.87 -9.79
N ASP A 56 -3.50 7.37 -8.59
CA ASP A 56 -2.47 8.00 -7.77
C ASP A 56 -1.63 6.93 -7.07
N TYR A 57 -0.49 6.58 -7.66
CA TYR A 57 0.48 5.67 -7.05
C TYR A 57 1.91 6.18 -7.13
N ARG A 58 2.74 5.74 -6.18
CA ARG A 58 4.17 6.04 -6.13
C ARG A 58 4.98 4.78 -5.80
N ILE A 59 6.17 4.69 -6.37
CA ILE A 59 7.14 3.62 -6.10
C ILE A 59 8.32 4.25 -5.35
N TYR A 60 8.81 3.55 -4.32
CA TYR A 60 9.93 3.97 -3.50
C TYR A 60 11.01 2.89 -3.50
N PRO A 61 12.30 3.28 -3.48
CA PRO A 61 13.41 2.32 -3.51
C PRO A 61 13.51 1.47 -2.23
N ASP A 62 13.05 2.01 -1.10
CA ASP A 62 13.12 1.37 0.21
C ASP A 62 12.11 1.99 1.19
N TRP A 63 11.91 1.32 2.34
CA TRP A 63 10.98 1.79 3.38
C TRP A 63 11.40 3.12 4.01
N GLN A 64 12.69 3.34 4.25
CA GLN A 64 13.17 4.53 4.93
C GLN A 64 12.93 5.79 4.09
N THR A 65 13.13 5.69 2.78
CA THR A 65 12.82 6.75 1.83
C THR A 65 11.34 7.11 1.87
N PHE A 66 10.45 6.11 1.87
CA PHE A 66 9.02 6.33 2.02
C PHE A 66 8.69 6.96 3.39
N TYR A 67 9.15 6.36 4.49
CA TYR A 67 8.84 6.80 5.85
C TYR A 67 9.32 8.24 6.13
N ASN A 68 10.48 8.63 5.62
CA ASN A 68 11.00 9.99 5.81
C ASN A 68 10.24 11.06 5.01
N MET A 69 9.49 10.68 3.97
CA MET A 69 8.76 11.61 3.10
C MET A 69 7.32 11.85 3.56
N HIS A 70 6.82 11.04 4.51
CA HIS A 70 5.42 10.97 4.86
C HIS A 70 5.26 11.03 6.37
N GLU A 71 4.41 11.94 6.84
CA GLU A 71 4.02 12.03 8.25
C GLU A 71 2.56 11.62 8.38
N GLY A 72 2.21 10.89 9.44
CA GLY A 72 0.85 10.46 9.68
C GLY A 72 0.77 9.26 10.61
N SER A 73 -0.38 8.59 10.56
CA SER A 73 -0.68 7.46 11.42
C SER A 73 -0.56 6.15 10.65
N TYR A 74 0.34 5.29 11.13
CA TYR A 74 0.68 4.02 10.49
C TYR A 74 -0.02 2.87 11.19
N TYR A 75 -0.77 2.10 10.41
CA TYR A 75 -1.49 0.91 10.85
C TYR A 75 -0.95 -0.31 10.10
N TYR A 76 -0.26 -1.17 10.83
CA TYR A 76 0.42 -2.33 10.28
C TYR A 76 -0.51 -3.56 10.30
N ILE A 77 -0.83 -4.07 9.12
CA ILE A 77 -1.70 -5.23 8.97
C ILE A 77 -0.84 -6.50 8.99
N THR A 78 -0.82 -7.15 10.15
CA THR A 78 0.04 -8.32 10.40
C THR A 78 -0.69 -9.41 11.18
N ARG A 79 -0.31 -10.66 10.93
CA ARG A 79 -0.79 -11.84 11.68
C ARG A 79 -0.36 -11.86 13.15
N TYR A 80 0.58 -10.99 13.53
CA TYR A 80 1.08 -10.84 14.90
C TYR A 80 0.40 -9.67 15.64
N GLY A 81 -0.60 -9.04 15.04
CA GLY A 81 -1.31 -7.91 15.64
C GLY A 81 -2.10 -8.36 16.87
N GLU A 82 -2.02 -7.56 17.93
CA GLU A 82 -2.77 -7.81 19.18
C GLU A 82 -4.20 -7.25 19.14
N LYS A 83 -4.51 -6.42 18.14
CA LYS A 83 -5.80 -5.77 17.95
C LYS A 83 -6.32 -6.03 16.54
N THR A 84 -7.62 -6.27 16.43
CA THR A 84 -8.32 -6.34 15.15
C THR A 84 -8.52 -4.94 14.56
N PRO A 85 -8.62 -4.80 13.22
CA PRO A 85 -8.82 -3.50 12.59
C PRO A 85 -10.04 -2.71 13.13
N SER A 86 -11.11 -3.41 13.50
CA SER A 86 -12.33 -2.79 14.05
C SER A 86 -12.19 -2.23 15.47
N GLU A 87 -11.14 -2.60 16.20
CA GLU A 87 -10.91 -2.12 17.58
C GLU A 87 -10.19 -0.77 17.63
N PHE A 88 -9.66 -0.28 16.51
CA PHE A 88 -9.00 1.01 16.45
C PHE A 88 -10.02 2.15 16.36
N ASP A 89 -9.81 3.21 17.15
CA ASP A 89 -10.54 4.46 17.00
C ASP A 89 -9.80 5.38 16.03
N TYR A 90 -10.12 5.23 14.74
CA TYR A 90 -9.54 6.03 13.67
C TYR A 90 -9.87 7.53 13.77
N LYS A 91 -10.85 7.94 14.59
CA LYS A 91 -11.20 9.37 14.77
C LYS A 91 -10.09 10.14 15.49
N LEU A 92 -9.25 9.45 16.27
CA LEU A 92 -8.09 10.06 16.92
C LEU A 92 -7.03 10.56 15.92
N ASP A 93 -7.13 10.13 14.66
CA ASP A 93 -6.29 10.53 13.54
C ASP A 93 -7.02 11.40 12.52
N GLU A 94 -8.16 11.97 12.89
CA GLU A 94 -8.86 12.94 12.06
C GLU A 94 -7.95 14.11 11.71
N GLY A 95 -7.90 14.47 10.42
CA GLY A 95 -7.00 15.49 9.89
C GLY A 95 -5.58 15.03 9.57
N LYS A 96 -5.21 13.78 9.89
CA LYS A 96 -3.92 13.18 9.50
C LYS A 96 -4.07 12.28 8.27
N ASP A 97 -2.93 11.97 7.64
CA ASP A 97 -2.87 10.86 6.70
C ASP A 97 -2.79 9.54 7.46
N ILE A 98 -3.60 8.58 7.02
CA ILE A 98 -3.65 7.22 7.57
C ILE A 98 -2.99 6.30 6.54
N TYR A 99 -1.98 5.55 6.98
CA TYR A 99 -1.22 4.61 6.17
C TYR A 99 -1.54 3.18 6.60
N LEU A 100 -2.24 2.44 5.75
CA LEU A 100 -2.49 1.02 5.93
C LEU A 100 -1.34 0.24 5.29
N VAL A 101 -0.48 -0.32 6.13
CA VAL A 101 0.76 -0.98 5.70
C VAL A 101 0.54 -2.48 5.62
N PHE A 102 0.80 -3.05 4.45
CA PHE A 102 0.74 -4.48 4.17
C PHE A 102 2.14 -4.97 3.81
N GLY A 103 2.51 -6.14 4.34
CA GLY A 103 3.78 -6.79 4.02
C GLY A 103 3.70 -7.70 2.80
N LYS A 104 4.77 -8.46 2.60
CA LYS A 104 4.86 -9.49 1.56
C LYS A 104 3.81 -10.56 1.74
N GLU A 105 3.37 -11.17 0.65
CA GLU A 105 2.46 -12.31 0.71
C GLU A 105 3.09 -13.52 1.43
N SER A 106 4.38 -13.77 1.23
CA SER A 106 5.08 -14.92 1.82
C SER A 106 5.41 -14.77 3.30
N THR A 107 5.91 -13.60 3.71
CA THR A 107 6.46 -13.40 5.07
C THR A 107 5.69 -12.39 5.91
N GLY A 108 4.76 -11.62 5.33
CA GLY A 108 4.12 -10.50 6.00
C GLY A 108 5.07 -9.31 6.16
N ILE A 109 4.83 -8.50 7.20
CA ILE A 109 5.58 -7.28 7.50
C ILE A 109 6.94 -7.63 8.08
N ASP A 110 7.99 -6.97 7.58
CA ASP A 110 9.35 -7.14 8.09
C ASP A 110 9.45 -6.60 9.53
N LYS A 111 10.23 -7.26 10.39
CA LYS A 111 10.38 -6.83 11.80
C LYS A 111 11.18 -5.54 11.95
N HIS A 112 11.86 -5.11 10.90
CA HIS A 112 12.67 -3.90 10.89
C HIS A 112 11.86 -2.64 10.53
N ILE A 113 10.56 -2.76 10.20
CA ILE A 113 9.69 -1.64 9.81
C ILE A 113 8.45 -1.47 10.71
#